data_AF-A0A1B6VG97-F1
#
_entry.id   AF-A0A1B6VG97-F1
#
_cell.length_a   1.000
_cell.length_b   1.000
_cell.length_c   1.000
_cell.angle_alpha   90.00
_cell.angle_beta   90.00
_cell.angle_gamma   90.00
#
_symmetry.space_group_name_H-M   'P 1'
#
loop_
_entity.id
_entity.type
_entity.pdbx_description
1 polymer ?
#
loop_
_entity_poly.entity_id
_entity_poly.type
_entity_poly.pdbx_seq_one_letter_code
_entity_poly.pdbx_strand_id
1 'polypeptide(L)'
;MAGELTVIAELSIPPENREKFLEMCAYDSKHSNADEPDCHSFDVMTSNEDPNLIVLVEIYRDQAAFDVHLKTPHFQKFAEAVKTLGAKENNVRFFTRTAP
;
A
#
# COMPACT_ATOMS: atom_id res chain seq x y z
N MET A 1 -7.05 21.74 12.16
CA MET A 1 -7.92 20.56 11.98
C MET A 1 -7.04 19.49 11.38
N ALA A 2 -6.84 18.37 12.07
CA ALA A 2 -6.06 17.26 11.55
C ALA A 2 -7.01 16.37 10.73
N GLY A 3 -6.82 16.34 9.41
CA GLY A 3 -7.56 15.43 8.52
C GLY A 3 -6.86 14.07 8.45
N GLU A 4 -7.59 13.06 7.96
CA GLU A 4 -7.05 11.71 7.71
C GLU A 4 -5.83 11.78 6.78
N LEU A 5 -4.85 10.92 7.02
CA LEU A 5 -3.69 10.76 6.16
C LEU A 5 -4.04 9.80 5.03
N THR A 6 -3.86 10.23 3.78
CA THR A 6 -3.94 9.35 2.62
C THR A 6 -2.55 9.16 2.03
N VAL A 7 -2.15 7.91 1.84
CA VAL A 7 -0.91 7.51 1.16
C VAL A 7 -1.27 6.94 -0.20
N ILE A 8 -0.56 7.40 -1.23
CA ILE A 8 -0.61 6.81 -2.57
C ILE A 8 0.80 6.30 -2.90
N ALA A 9 0.95 4.98 -2.95
CA ALA A 9 2.20 4.31 -3.29
C ALA A 9 2.09 3.65 -4.66
N GLU A 10 3.02 3.95 -5.55
CA GLU A 10 3.06 3.45 -6.93
C GLU A 10 4.27 2.54 -7.10
N LEU A 11 4.05 1.28 -7.49
CA LEU A 11 5.10 0.29 -7.66
C LEU A 11 5.01 -0.39 -9.03
N SER A 12 6.13 -0.41 -9.76
CA SER A 12 6.27 -1.21 -10.99
C SER A 12 6.85 -2.58 -10.67
N ILE A 13 6.31 -3.64 -11.26
CA ILE A 13 6.79 -5.02 -11.07
C ILE A 13 7.26 -5.64 -12.40
N PRO A 14 8.32 -6.47 -12.42
CA PRO A 14 8.63 -7.29 -13.58
C PRO A 14 7.44 -8.19 -13.96
N PRO A 15 7.04 -8.27 -15.24
CA PRO A 15 5.84 -9.03 -15.65
C PRO A 15 5.81 -10.48 -15.16
N GLU A 16 6.97 -11.13 -15.12
CA GLU A 16 7.15 -12.53 -14.68
C GLU A 16 6.81 -12.75 -13.19
N ASN A 17 6.86 -11.69 -12.36
CA ASN A 17 6.59 -11.77 -10.93
C ASN A 17 5.24 -11.12 -10.55
N ARG A 18 4.48 -10.62 -11.53
CA ARG A 18 3.26 -9.83 -11.30
C ARG A 18 2.23 -10.55 -10.43
N GLU A 19 1.91 -11.80 -10.74
CA GLU A 19 0.87 -12.55 -10.01
C GLU A 19 1.25 -12.71 -8.54
N LYS A 20 2.49 -13.13 -8.28
CA LYS A 20 3.02 -13.28 -6.92
C LYS A 20 3.08 -11.95 -6.18
N PHE A 21 3.40 -10.86 -6.86
CA PHE A 21 3.39 -9.54 -6.26
C PHE A 21 1.97 -9.10 -5.87
N LEU A 22 0.98 -9.35 -6.72
CA LEU A 22 -0.43 -9.07 -6.41
C LEU A 22 -0.94 -9.87 -5.21
N GLU A 23 -0.52 -11.13 -5.05
CA GLU A 23 -0.83 -11.92 -3.85
C GLU A 23 -0.29 -11.25 -2.58
N MET A 24 0.92 -10.68 -2.64
CA MET A 24 1.53 -9.98 -1.51
C MET A 24 0.85 -8.64 -1.22
N CYS A 25 0.49 -7.87 -2.25
CA CYS A 25 -0.31 -6.65 -2.08
C CYS A 25 -1.68 -6.96 -1.46
N ALA A 26 -2.35 -8.02 -1.95
CA ALA A 26 -3.64 -8.45 -1.43
C ALA A 26 -3.56 -8.94 0.02
N TYR A 27 -2.47 -9.63 0.37
CA TYR A 27 -2.20 -10.04 1.75
C TYR A 27 -2.05 -8.81 2.66
N ASP A 28 -1.25 -7.82 2.25
CA ASP A 28 -1.00 -6.61 3.01
C ASP A 28 -2.27 -5.78 3.20
N SER A 29 -3.02 -5.56 2.12
CA SER A 29 -4.32 -4.89 2.14
C SER A 29 -5.33 -5.60 3.03
N LYS A 30 -5.45 -6.94 2.94
CA LYS A 30 -6.38 -7.70 3.76
C LYS A 30 -6.09 -7.54 5.25
N HIS A 31 -4.83 -7.65 5.65
CA HIS A 31 -4.43 -7.53 7.05
C HIS A 31 -4.48 -6.09 7.55
N SER A 32 -4.13 -5.10 6.72
CA SER A 32 -4.29 -3.68 7.08
C SER A 32 -5.76 -3.35 7.34
N ASN A 33 -6.67 -3.76 6.46
CA ASN A 33 -8.11 -3.53 6.65
C ASN A 33 -8.73 -4.29 7.83
N ALA A 34 -8.22 -5.48 8.17
CA ALA A 34 -8.82 -6.34 9.19
C ALA A 34 -8.23 -6.13 10.59
N ASP A 35 -6.91 -5.89 10.65
CA ASP A 35 -6.14 -5.98 11.89
C ASP A 35 -5.67 -4.60 12.40
N GLU A 36 -5.72 -3.55 11.57
CA GLU A 36 -5.33 -2.19 11.96
C GLU A 36 -6.55 -1.29 12.16
N PRO A 37 -6.98 -1.00 13.41
CA PRO A 37 -8.17 -0.19 13.67
C PRO A 37 -8.08 1.25 13.13
N ASP A 38 -6.86 1.75 12.93
CA ASP A 38 -6.58 3.11 12.46
C ASP A 38 -6.22 3.15 10.97
N CYS A 39 -6.29 2.01 10.27
CA CYS A 39 -6.32 1.94 8.81
C CYS A 39 -7.79 1.87 8.39
N HIS A 40 -8.31 2.98 7.84
CA HIS A 40 -9.72 3.08 7.46
C HIS A 40 -10.00 2.42 6.10
N SER A 41 -9.03 2.43 5.19
CA SER A 41 -9.08 1.65 3.96
C SER A 41 -7.68 1.39 3.41
N PHE A 42 -7.51 0.22 2.80
CA PHE A 42 -6.31 -0.11 2.03
C PHE A 42 -6.71 -0.81 0.74
N ASP A 43 -6.66 -0.09 -0.38
CA ASP A 43 -7.05 -0.59 -1.69
C ASP A 43 -5.84 -0.86 -2.58
N VAL A 44 -5.88 -1.99 -3.30
CA VAL A 44 -4.86 -2.37 -4.30
C VAL A 44 -5.46 -2.18 -5.68
N MET A 45 -4.83 -1.34 -6.51
CA MET A 45 -5.28 -1.00 -7.84
C MET A 45 -4.22 -1.38 -8.87
N THR A 46 -4.66 -1.77 -10.07
CA THR A 46 -3.80 -1.92 -11.24
C THR A 46 -4.06 -0.78 -12.20
N SER A 47 -3.02 -0.16 -12.76
CA SER A 47 -3.20 0.87 -13.79
C SER A 47 -3.83 0.28 -15.04
N ASN A 48 -4.77 1.03 -15.64
CA ASN A 48 -5.36 0.67 -16.94
C ASN A 48 -4.40 0.90 -18.11
N GLU A 49 -3.36 1.71 -17.92
CA GLU A 49 -2.36 2.03 -18.95
C GLU A 49 -1.16 1.07 -18.91
N ASP A 50 -0.82 0.55 -17.74
CA ASP A 50 0.25 -0.43 -17.54
C ASP A 50 -0.18 -1.49 -16.51
N PRO A 51 -0.43 -2.75 -16.93
CA PRO A 51 -0.85 -3.81 -16.01
C PRO A 51 0.21 -4.18 -14.97
N ASN A 52 1.46 -3.73 -15.15
CA ASN A 52 2.56 -3.95 -14.21
C ASN A 52 2.80 -2.76 -13.28
N LEU A 53 1.99 -1.70 -13.38
CA LEU A 53 1.96 -0.62 -12.41
C LEU A 53 0.83 -0.87 -11.40
N ILE A 54 1.22 -1.12 -10.17
CA ILE A 54 0.31 -1.33 -9.05
C ILE A 54 0.29 -0.07 -8.18
N VAL A 55 -0.89 0.35 -7.78
CA VAL A 55 -1.11 1.53 -6.93
C VAL A 55 -1.80 1.09 -5.65
N LEU A 56 -1.21 1.42 -4.50
CA LEU A 56 -1.81 1.23 -3.19
C LEU A 56 -2.39 2.58 -2.75
N VAL A 57 -3.66 2.57 -2.34
CA VAL A 57 -4.34 3.73 -1.78
C VAL A 57 -4.74 3.41 -0.36
N GLU A 58 -4.10 4.09 0.57
CA GLU A 58 -4.16 3.77 1.98
C GLU A 58 -4.67 4.99 2.74
N ILE A 59 -5.70 4.82 3.56
CA ILE A 59 -6.28 5.89 4.38
C ILE A 59 -6.10 5.51 5.84
N TYR A 60 -5.38 6.36 6.57
CA TYR A 60 -5.11 6.21 7.99
C TYR A 60 -5.70 7.36 8.78
N ARG A 61 -5.98 7.12 10.08
CA ARG A 61 -6.39 8.18 11.01
C ARG A 61 -5.42 9.36 11.00
N ASP A 62 -4.12 9.08 11.04
CA ASP A 62 -3.04 10.06 11.12
C ASP A 62 -1.67 9.44 10.76
N GLN A 63 -0.61 10.25 10.85
CA GLN A 63 0.77 9.79 10.62
C GLN A 63 1.22 8.71 11.61
N ALA A 64 0.77 8.75 12.86
CA ALA A 64 1.18 7.76 13.86
C ALA A 64 0.58 6.37 13.53
N ALA A 65 -0.62 6.33 12.98
CA ALA A 65 -1.23 5.10 12.46
C ALA A 65 -0.41 4.51 11.30
N PHE A 66 0.04 5.33 10.35
CA PHE A 66 0.95 4.87 9.30
C PHE A 66 2.30 4.37 9.86
N ASP A 67 2.87 5.06 10.85
CA ASP A 67 4.11 4.62 11.49
C ASP A 67 3.97 3.27 12.23
N VAL A 68 2.74 2.93 12.65
CA VAL A 68 2.40 1.60 13.19
C VAL A 68 2.29 0.59 12.05
N HIS A 69 1.58 0.92 10.98
CA HIS A 69 1.45 0.08 9.77
C HIS A 69 2.83 -0.42 9.28
N LEU A 70 3.81 0.49 9.15
CA LEU A 70 5.18 0.17 8.72
C LEU A 70 5.93 -0.83 9.62
N LYS A 71 5.44 -1.11 10.83
CA LYS A 71 6.05 -2.05 11.78
C LYS A 71 5.29 -3.37 11.88
N THR A 72 4.16 -3.50 11.18
CA THR A 72 3.32 -4.68 11.27
C THR A 72 3.96 -5.90 10.56
N PRO A 73 3.65 -7.13 10.99
CA PRO A 73 4.17 -8.32 10.33
C PRO A 73 3.76 -8.46 8.85
N HIS A 74 2.56 -7.99 8.48
CA HIS A 74 2.12 -8.05 7.08
C HIS A 74 2.84 -7.06 6.19
N PHE A 75 3.04 -5.81 6.65
CA PHE A 75 3.85 -4.85 5.92
C PHE A 75 5.29 -5.35 5.73
N GLN A 76 5.91 -5.94 6.76
CA GLN A 76 7.27 -6.46 6.65
C GLN A 76 7.39 -7.57 5.59
N LYS A 77 6.37 -8.44 5.47
CA LYS A 77 6.30 -9.43 4.39
C LYS A 77 6.14 -8.78 3.02
N PHE A 78 5.30 -7.74 2.91
CA PHE A 78 5.16 -6.97 1.68
C PHE A 78 6.47 -6.28 1.28
N ALA A 79 7.13 -5.60 2.21
CA ALA A 79 8.42 -4.93 1.99
C ALA A 79 9.54 -5.91 1.59
N GLU A 80 9.53 -7.13 2.11
CA GLU A 80 10.41 -8.21 1.65
C GLU A 80 10.06 -8.66 0.22
N ALA A 81 8.77 -8.80 -0.10
CA ALA A 81 8.31 -9.14 -1.45
C ALA A 81 8.72 -8.08 -2.48
N VAL A 82 8.60 -6.79 -2.15
CA VAL A 82 9.07 -5.68 -3.00
C VAL A 82 10.53 -5.90 -3.42
N LYS A 83 11.40 -6.25 -2.48
CA LYS A 83 12.83 -6.50 -2.75
C LYS A 83 13.05 -7.77 -3.57
N THR A 84 12.45 -8.88 -3.15
CA THR A 84 12.72 -10.22 -3.69
C THR A 84 12.09 -10.48 -5.06
N LEU A 85 10.99 -9.79 -5.37
CA LEU A 85 10.30 -9.89 -6.65
C LEU A 85 10.77 -8.83 -7.65
N GLY A 86 11.68 -7.95 -7.23
CA GLY A 86 12.22 -6.88 -8.07
C GLY A 86 11.23 -5.75 -8.34
N ALA A 87 10.26 -5.54 -7.45
CA ALA A 87 9.37 -4.40 -7.55
C ALA A 87 10.15 -3.11 -7.31
N LYS A 88 9.83 -2.09 -8.10
CA LYS A 88 10.40 -0.76 -7.99
C LYS A 88 9.35 0.19 -7.45
N GLU A 89 9.63 0.79 -6.30
CA GLU A 89 8.89 1.95 -5.82
C GLU A 89 9.14 3.14 -6.76
N ASN A 90 8.09 3.59 -7.43
CA ASN A 90 8.15 4.74 -8.33
C ASN A 90 7.89 6.04 -7.59
N ASN A 91 6.91 6.03 -6.68
CA ASN A 91 6.47 7.20 -5.95
C ASN A 91 5.71 6.81 -4.68
N VAL A 92 5.88 7.61 -3.62
CA VAL A 92 5.06 7.54 -2.41
C VAL A 92 4.69 8.96 -2.03
N ARG A 93 3.38 9.24 -2.02
CA ARG A 93 2.84 10.58 -1.78
C ARG A 93 1.89 10.58 -0.60
N PHE A 94 1.95 11.65 0.18
CA PHE A 94 1.17 11.85 1.40
C PHE A 94 0.22 13.03 1.22
N PHE A 95 -1.05 12.84 1.57
CA PHE A 95 -2.11 13.83 1.44
C PHE A 95 -2.93 13.92 2.73
N THR A 96 -3.49 15.09 3.00
CA THR A 96 -4.51 15.25 4.04
C THR A 96 -5.88 15.29 3.39
N ARG A 97 -6.78 14.37 3.76
CA ARG A 97 -8.15 14.38 3.27
C ARG A 97 -8.86 15.64 3.77
N THR A 98 -9.24 16.50 2.85
CA THR A 98 -9.88 17.80 3.16
C THR A 98 -11.41 17.72 3.12
N ALA A 99 -11.96 16.82 2.30
CA ALA A 99 -13.40 16.59 2.14
C ALA A 99 -13.68 15.11 1.82
N PRO A 100 -14.88 14.61 2.13
CA PRO A 100 -15.29 13.25 1.80
C PRO A 100 -15.49 13.02 0.32
#